data_AF-A0A833FUQ9-F1
#
_entry.id   AF-A0A833FUQ9-F1
#
_cell.length_a   1.000
_cell.length_b   1.000
_cell.length_c   1.000
_cell.angle_alpha   90.00
_cell.angle_beta   90.00
_cell.angle_gamma   90.00
#
_symmetry.space_group_name_H-M   'P 1'
#
loop_
_entity.id
_entity.type
_entity.pdbx_description
1 polymer ?
#
loop_
_entity_poly.entity_id
_entity_poly.type
_entity_poly.pdbx_seq_one_letter_code
_entity_poly.pdbx_strand_id
1 'polypeptide(L)'
;MVSVLTQNFDNTRSYKNFIKIIIPYLFGENFSTKIKWGIAFFSFVASIALGLGVPLILKWIVNALSNTETQSFQILFFLVLIYGTGWFLNQAMINLRGILMWPIGERAVKNICLDIFSHLLRLSANFHLNRQTGMVTSAIEKIQNNFIDSFFGFLFLIIPTVIELFLAAFILWYFYGFWYGFILLVMFIAFMFVSIKGNEWSLFARAESNKAHAHSSAAFLDILLNYTTVKYFNNEEHEYNRCNKILTTREKLISKAVIHSELARVLQLLTVGAGLTTLMLLASYEGLQGNINISDFILINAYVLQFITPLSLFGLIFSNSLQAFVNI
;
A
#
# COMPACT_ATOMS: atom_id res chain seq x y z
N MET A 1 17.68 -26.55 -6.31
CA MET A 1 16.39 -25.99 -6.76
C MET A 1 15.94 -24.79 -5.91
N VAL A 2 16.90 -23.95 -5.46
CA VAL A 2 16.66 -22.69 -4.71
C VAL A 2 17.45 -21.51 -5.35
N SER A 3 18.24 -21.77 -6.40
CA SER A 3 19.06 -20.77 -7.11
C SER A 3 18.39 -20.15 -8.35
N VAL A 4 17.12 -20.45 -8.62
CA VAL A 4 16.39 -19.92 -9.80
C VAL A 4 15.50 -18.71 -9.45
N LEU A 5 15.32 -18.40 -8.17
CA LEU A 5 14.54 -17.23 -7.72
C LEU A 5 15.38 -15.95 -7.49
N THR A 6 16.69 -16.02 -7.78
CA THR A 6 17.62 -14.88 -7.72
C THR A 6 18.30 -14.65 -9.06
N GLN A 7 17.58 -14.85 -10.17
CA GLN A 7 18.00 -14.27 -11.44
C GLN A 7 17.47 -12.85 -11.50
N ASN A 8 18.41 -11.90 -11.61
CA ASN A 8 18.19 -10.53 -12.05
C ASN A 8 17.30 -10.55 -13.31
N PHE A 9 16.00 -10.48 -13.14
CA PHE A 9 15.10 -10.07 -14.21
C PHE A 9 15.16 -8.54 -14.27
N ASP A 10 15.40 -8.01 -15.47
CA ASP A 10 15.23 -6.59 -15.79
C ASP A 10 13.77 -6.17 -15.51
N ASN A 11 13.47 -5.90 -14.22
CA ASN A 11 12.14 -5.59 -13.71
C ASN A 11 11.49 -4.41 -14.44
N THR A 12 12.29 -3.51 -15.02
CA THR A 12 11.82 -2.31 -15.73
C THR A 12 11.30 -2.61 -17.15
N ARG A 13 11.80 -3.63 -17.85
CA ARG A 13 11.32 -4.01 -19.19
C ARG A 13 10.03 -4.82 -19.14
N SER A 14 9.91 -5.74 -18.17
CA SER A 14 8.69 -6.52 -17.96
C SER A 14 7.51 -5.63 -17.54
N TYR A 15 7.75 -4.67 -16.64
CA TYR A 15 6.75 -3.70 -16.16
C TYR A 15 6.12 -2.86 -17.27
N LYS A 16 6.94 -2.33 -18.19
CA LYS A 16 6.45 -1.50 -19.33
C LYS A 16 5.57 -2.30 -20.28
N ASN A 17 5.93 -3.56 -20.54
CA ASN A 17 5.16 -4.42 -21.43
C ASN A 17 3.82 -4.84 -20.79
N PHE A 18 3.82 -5.16 -19.50
CA PHE A 18 2.61 -5.52 -18.75
C PHE A 18 1.59 -4.39 -18.69
N ILE A 19 2.05 -3.17 -18.36
CA ILE A 19 1.20 -1.98 -18.36
C ILE A 19 0.63 -1.72 -19.75
N LYS A 20 1.45 -1.86 -20.80
CA LYS A 20 1.00 -1.69 -22.18
C LYS A 20 -0.04 -2.73 -22.60
N ILE A 21 0.00 -3.93 -22.04
CA ILE A 21 -0.97 -5.01 -22.28
C ILE A 21 -2.29 -4.73 -21.55
N ILE A 22 -2.26 -4.15 -20.34
CA ILE A 22 -3.46 -3.95 -19.50
C ILE A 22 -4.20 -2.65 -19.74
N ILE A 23 -3.49 -1.58 -20.11
CA ILE A 23 -4.07 -0.28 -20.46
C ILE A 23 -5.26 -0.44 -21.44
N PRO A 24 -5.17 -1.23 -22.53
CA PRO A 24 -6.30 -1.47 -23.44
C PRO A 24 -7.54 -2.06 -22.75
N TYR A 25 -7.37 -2.96 -21.78
CA TYR A 25 -8.50 -3.58 -21.06
C TYR A 25 -9.19 -2.62 -20.08
N LEU A 26 -8.47 -1.60 -19.61
CA LEU A 26 -9.00 -0.56 -18.72
C LEU A 26 -9.78 0.51 -19.46
N PHE A 27 -9.31 0.89 -20.65
CA PHE A 27 -9.99 1.83 -21.53
C PHE A 27 -10.93 1.07 -22.46
N GLY A 28 -11.99 0.49 -21.89
CA GLY A 28 -13.06 -0.10 -22.69
C GLY A 28 -13.68 0.95 -23.64
N GLU A 29 -14.02 0.54 -24.85
CA GLU A 29 -14.47 1.44 -25.93
C GLU A 29 -15.82 2.15 -25.64
N ASN A 30 -16.57 1.65 -24.66
CA ASN A 30 -17.91 2.13 -24.32
C ASN A 30 -17.89 3.57 -23.76
N PHE A 31 -18.82 4.39 -24.24
CA PHE A 31 -19.00 5.79 -23.80
C PHE A 31 -19.19 5.94 -22.28
N SER A 32 -19.90 5.01 -21.64
CA SER A 32 -20.05 4.97 -20.17
C SER A 32 -18.71 4.83 -19.43
N THR A 33 -17.76 4.06 -19.98
CA THR A 33 -16.42 3.90 -19.39
C THR A 33 -15.63 5.21 -19.48
N LYS A 34 -15.73 5.93 -20.61
CA LYS A 34 -15.08 7.23 -20.81
C LYS A 34 -15.60 8.29 -19.83
N ILE A 35 -16.91 8.33 -19.57
CA ILE A 35 -17.51 9.23 -18.57
C ILE A 35 -16.98 8.92 -17.17
N LYS A 36 -16.95 7.64 -16.77
CA LYS A 36 -16.43 7.24 -15.45
C LYS A 36 -14.97 7.64 -15.25
N TRP A 37 -14.13 7.49 -16.28
CA TRP A 37 -12.76 7.99 -16.28
C TRP A 37 -12.69 9.51 -16.14
N GLY A 38 -13.56 10.25 -16.83
CA GLY A 38 -13.65 11.71 -16.69
C GLY A 38 -14.01 12.15 -15.26
N ILE A 39 -15.05 11.54 -14.67
CA ILE A 39 -15.47 11.84 -13.29
C ILE A 39 -14.37 11.46 -12.29
N ALA A 40 -13.70 10.33 -12.47
CA ALA A 40 -12.61 9.91 -11.61
C ALA A 40 -11.38 10.83 -11.72
N PHE A 41 -11.08 11.34 -12.92
CA PHE A 41 -10.03 12.34 -13.12
C PHE A 41 -10.38 13.66 -12.44
N PHE A 42 -11.63 14.13 -12.59
CA PHE A 42 -12.10 15.32 -11.86
C PHE A 42 -12.00 15.12 -10.34
N SER A 43 -12.47 13.97 -9.85
CA SER A 43 -12.39 13.61 -8.43
C SER A 43 -10.95 13.52 -7.92
N PHE A 44 -10.01 13.07 -8.77
CA PHE A 44 -8.57 13.10 -8.48
C PHE A 44 -8.03 14.52 -8.34
N VAL A 45 -8.31 15.41 -9.29
CA VAL A 45 -7.84 16.81 -9.20
C VAL A 45 -8.48 17.51 -7.99
N ALA A 46 -9.77 17.25 -7.75
CA ALA A 46 -10.49 17.79 -6.60
C ALA A 46 -9.92 17.28 -5.27
N SER A 47 -9.59 15.99 -5.15
CA SER A 47 -8.99 15.45 -3.92
C SER A 47 -7.63 16.06 -3.63
N ILE A 48 -6.80 16.29 -4.66
CA ILE A 48 -5.49 16.95 -4.50
C ILE A 48 -5.67 18.39 -4.01
N ALA A 49 -6.56 19.14 -4.66
CA ALA A 49 -6.82 20.53 -4.29
C ALA A 49 -7.37 20.66 -2.86
N LEU A 50 -8.34 19.81 -2.49
CA LEU A 50 -8.90 19.79 -1.14
C LEU A 50 -7.88 19.26 -0.12
N GLY A 51 -7.10 18.25 -0.48
CA GLY A 51 -6.06 17.67 0.37
C GLY A 51 -5.00 18.69 0.75
N LEU A 52 -4.55 19.53 -0.18
CA LEU A 52 -3.62 20.62 0.10
C LEU A 52 -4.31 21.84 0.74
N GLY A 53 -5.59 22.05 0.45
CA GLY A 53 -6.37 23.17 0.97
C GLY A 53 -6.77 23.04 2.43
N VAL A 54 -7.07 21.83 2.92
CA VAL A 54 -7.57 21.60 4.29
C VAL A 54 -6.57 22.08 5.36
N PRO A 55 -5.25 21.77 5.27
CA PRO A 55 -4.26 22.34 6.20
C PRO A 55 -4.16 23.88 6.16
N LEU A 56 -4.36 24.51 4.99
CA LEU A 56 -4.38 25.97 4.86
C LEU A 56 -5.59 26.59 5.57
N ILE A 57 -6.76 25.96 5.49
CA ILE A 57 -7.94 26.41 6.22
C ILE A 57 -7.71 26.29 7.73
N LEU A 58 -7.06 25.20 8.17
CA LEU A 58 -6.69 25.03 9.58
C LEU A 58 -5.76 26.14 10.08
N LYS A 59 -4.76 26.54 9.26
CA LYS A 59 -3.92 27.72 9.54
C LYS A 59 -4.76 28.97 9.76
N TRP A 60 -5.73 29.24 8.90
CA TRP A 60 -6.59 30.42 9.02
C TRP A 60 -7.45 30.39 10.28
N ILE A 61 -7.97 29.22 10.67
CA ILE A 61 -8.72 29.05 11.93
C ILE A 61 -7.82 29.39 13.13
N VAL A 62 -6.61 28.84 13.18
CA VAL A 62 -5.68 29.13 14.28
C VAL A 62 -5.31 30.61 14.29
N ASN A 63 -5.03 31.19 13.13
CA ASN A 63 -4.70 32.62 13.02
C ASN A 63 -5.84 33.53 13.49
N ALA A 64 -7.09 33.15 13.21
CA ALA A 64 -8.28 33.83 13.70
C ALA A 64 -8.39 33.74 15.23
N LEU A 65 -8.07 32.58 15.82
CA LEU A 65 -8.11 32.36 17.26
C LEU A 65 -6.98 33.08 18.01
N SER A 66 -5.82 33.26 17.39
CA SER A 66 -4.68 33.96 18.00
C SER A 66 -4.82 35.49 17.98
N ASN A 67 -5.63 36.04 17.07
CA ASN A 67 -5.87 37.48 16.95
C ASN A 67 -7.22 37.87 17.57
N THR A 68 -7.24 38.00 18.90
CA THR A 68 -8.44 38.16 19.73
C THR A 68 -9.19 39.49 19.56
N GLU A 69 -8.60 40.50 18.92
CA GLU A 69 -9.12 41.87 18.96
C GLU A 69 -10.21 42.20 17.92
N THR A 70 -10.43 41.40 16.88
CA THR A 70 -11.24 41.85 15.73
C THR A 70 -12.14 40.83 15.01
N GLN A 71 -12.31 39.59 15.50
CA GLN A 71 -13.07 38.58 14.75
C GLN A 71 -14.38 38.16 15.41
N SER A 72 -15.48 38.43 14.72
CA SER A 72 -16.82 37.96 15.10
C SER A 72 -16.90 36.43 15.05
N PHE A 73 -17.56 35.83 16.05
CA PHE A 73 -17.82 34.38 16.12
C PHE A 73 -18.40 33.79 14.82
N GLN A 74 -19.16 34.58 14.06
CA GLN A 74 -19.70 34.19 12.76
C GLN A 74 -18.60 33.81 11.74
N ILE A 75 -17.51 34.57 11.65
CA ILE A 75 -16.41 34.30 10.70
C ILE A 75 -15.73 32.98 11.08
N LEU A 76 -15.46 32.79 12.37
CA LEU A 76 -14.86 31.56 12.89
C LEU A 76 -15.77 30.35 12.64
N PHE A 77 -17.08 30.50 12.83
CA PHE A 77 -18.05 29.44 12.56
C PHE A 77 -18.02 29.00 11.08
N PHE A 78 -18.02 29.96 10.14
CA PHE A 78 -17.93 29.63 8.71
C PHE A 78 -16.58 28.98 8.35
N LEU A 79 -15.45 29.44 8.91
CA LEU A 79 -14.14 28.83 8.69
C LEU A 79 -14.09 27.37 9.16
N VAL A 80 -14.61 27.09 10.36
CA VAL A 80 -14.68 25.72 10.89
C VAL A 80 -15.61 24.84 10.06
N LEU A 81 -16.73 25.39 9.59
CA LEU A 81 -17.66 24.67 8.72
C LEU A 81 -17.00 24.33 7.37
N ILE A 82 -16.26 25.28 6.77
CA ILE A 82 -15.49 25.06 5.54
C ILE A 82 -14.40 24.01 5.75
N TYR A 83 -13.71 24.04 6.89
CA TYR A 83 -12.71 23.02 7.22
C TYR A 83 -13.32 21.62 7.30
N GLY A 84 -14.41 21.46 8.07
CA GLY A 84 -15.06 20.16 8.24
C GLY A 84 -15.66 19.62 6.94
N THR A 85 -16.34 20.49 6.19
CA THR A 85 -16.90 20.12 4.88
C THR A 85 -15.83 19.85 3.84
N GLY A 86 -14.73 20.61 3.84
CA GLY A 86 -13.57 20.39 2.96
C GLY A 86 -12.86 19.07 3.25
N TRP A 87 -12.64 18.75 4.53
CA TRP A 87 -12.09 17.45 4.94
C TRP A 87 -13.00 16.30 4.51
N PHE A 88 -14.31 16.41 4.78
CA PHE A 88 -15.29 15.40 4.36
C PHE A 88 -15.31 15.24 2.84
N LEU A 89 -15.34 16.36 2.09
CA LEU A 89 -15.38 16.34 0.64
C LEU A 89 -14.10 15.73 0.06
N ASN A 90 -12.93 16.00 0.64
CA ASN A 90 -11.68 15.35 0.25
C ASN A 90 -11.79 13.83 0.38
N GLN A 91 -12.22 13.35 1.56
CA GLN A 91 -12.40 11.91 1.79
C GLN A 91 -13.48 11.31 0.86
N ALA A 92 -14.58 12.03 0.62
CA ALA A 92 -15.63 11.61 -0.29
C ALA A 92 -15.12 11.49 -1.73
N MET A 93 -14.28 12.41 -2.21
CA MET A 93 -13.66 12.34 -3.54
C MET A 93 -12.72 11.13 -3.66
N ILE A 94 -11.87 10.90 -2.67
CA ILE A 94 -10.97 9.72 -2.66
C ILE A 94 -11.79 8.42 -2.76
N ASN A 95 -12.86 8.31 -1.97
CA ASN A 95 -13.73 7.12 -1.99
C ASN A 95 -14.58 7.01 -3.26
N LEU A 96 -15.10 8.12 -3.78
CA LEU A 96 -15.87 8.17 -5.02
C LEU A 96 -15.04 7.65 -6.19
N ARG A 97 -13.77 8.06 -6.28
CA ARG A 97 -12.82 7.53 -7.26
C ARG A 97 -12.70 6.02 -7.17
N GLY A 98 -12.59 5.46 -5.97
CA GLY A 98 -12.57 4.01 -5.73
C GLY A 98 -13.84 3.32 -6.23
N ILE A 99 -15.02 3.85 -5.86
CA ILE A 99 -16.32 3.31 -6.26
C ILE A 99 -16.50 3.31 -7.79
N LEU A 100 -16.09 4.39 -8.46
CA LEU A 100 -16.21 4.50 -9.91
C LEU A 100 -15.27 3.56 -10.66
N MET A 101 -14.08 3.31 -10.09
CA MET A 101 -13.03 2.51 -10.71
C MET A 101 -13.15 1.02 -10.45
N TRP A 102 -13.75 0.61 -9.32
CA TRP A 102 -13.88 -0.81 -8.97
C TRP A 102 -14.54 -1.66 -10.08
N PRO A 103 -15.69 -1.26 -10.69
CA PRO A 103 -16.30 -2.04 -11.76
C PRO A 103 -15.47 -2.08 -13.05
N ILE A 104 -14.61 -1.09 -13.28
CA ILE A 104 -13.70 -1.05 -14.43
C ILE A 104 -12.57 -2.07 -14.20
N GLY A 105 -12.05 -2.15 -12.98
CA GLY A 105 -11.07 -3.15 -12.58
C GLY A 105 -11.57 -4.58 -12.68
N GLU A 106 -12.76 -4.85 -12.15
CA GLU A 106 -13.42 -6.16 -12.27
C GLU A 106 -13.64 -6.56 -13.74
N ARG A 107 -14.03 -5.61 -14.59
CA ARG A 107 -14.17 -5.89 -16.02
C ARG A 107 -12.84 -6.23 -16.69
N ALA A 108 -11.75 -5.53 -16.32
CA ALA A 108 -10.42 -5.84 -16.82
C ALA A 108 -9.98 -7.25 -16.38
N VAL A 109 -10.15 -7.59 -15.10
CA VAL A 109 -9.86 -8.94 -14.57
C VAL A 109 -10.64 -10.01 -15.31
N LYS A 110 -11.95 -9.80 -15.50
CA LYS A 110 -12.79 -10.73 -16.26
C LYS A 110 -12.25 -10.97 -17.67
N ASN A 111 -11.91 -9.92 -18.40
CA ASN A 111 -11.41 -10.04 -19.77
C ASN A 111 -10.04 -10.73 -19.82
N ILE A 112 -9.14 -10.41 -18.90
CA ILE A 112 -7.84 -11.09 -18.75
C ILE A 112 -8.04 -12.58 -18.47
N CYS A 113 -8.97 -12.93 -17.57
CA CYS A 113 -9.28 -14.33 -17.26
C CYS A 113 -9.84 -15.07 -18.48
N LEU A 114 -10.72 -14.43 -19.26
CA LEU A 114 -11.26 -15.02 -20.49
C LEU A 114 -10.17 -15.24 -21.55
N ASP A 115 -9.25 -14.31 -21.71
CA ASP A 115 -8.14 -14.44 -22.65
C ASP A 115 -7.17 -15.56 -22.24
N ILE A 116 -6.80 -15.62 -20.95
CA ILE A 116 -6.00 -16.71 -20.38
C ILE A 116 -6.72 -18.05 -20.58
N PHE A 117 -8.01 -18.12 -20.27
CA PHE A 117 -8.80 -19.33 -20.44
C PHE A 117 -8.86 -19.78 -21.91
N SER A 118 -9.07 -18.83 -22.84
CA SER A 118 -9.08 -19.11 -24.28
C SER A 118 -7.72 -19.60 -24.79
N HIS A 119 -6.63 -19.06 -24.24
CA HIS A 119 -5.27 -19.48 -24.57
C HIS A 119 -4.98 -20.88 -24.03
N LEU A 120 -5.38 -21.15 -22.78
CA LEU A 120 -5.24 -22.46 -22.15
C LEU A 120 -5.97 -23.54 -22.96
N LEU A 121 -7.17 -23.27 -23.46
CA LEU A 121 -7.92 -24.21 -24.31
C LEU A 121 -7.27 -24.51 -25.66
N ARG A 122 -6.35 -23.66 -26.14
CA ARG A 122 -5.63 -23.84 -27.41
C ARG A 122 -4.30 -24.56 -27.24
N LEU A 123 -3.89 -24.90 -26.02
CA LEU A 123 -2.62 -25.58 -25.78
C LEU A 123 -2.72 -27.07 -26.10
N SER A 124 -1.56 -27.67 -26.39
CA SER A 124 -1.48 -29.08 -26.77
C SER A 124 -1.97 -30.02 -25.66
N ALA A 125 -2.48 -31.20 -26.01
CA ALA A 125 -2.86 -32.24 -25.04
C ALA A 125 -1.70 -32.61 -24.09
N ASN A 126 -0.45 -32.59 -24.57
CA ASN A 126 0.75 -32.78 -23.74
C ASN A 126 0.91 -31.71 -22.65
N PHE A 127 0.47 -30.48 -22.90
CA PHE A 127 0.47 -29.43 -21.87
C PHE A 127 -0.54 -29.75 -20.77
N HIS A 128 -1.73 -30.24 -21.13
CA HIS A 128 -2.79 -30.59 -20.18
C HIS A 128 -2.50 -31.86 -19.38
N LEU A 129 -1.80 -32.85 -19.96
CA LEU A 129 -1.46 -34.10 -19.28
C LEU A 129 -0.27 -33.97 -18.31
N ASN A 130 0.65 -33.04 -18.57
CA ASN A 130 1.89 -32.90 -17.78
C ASN A 130 1.83 -31.83 -16.66
N ARG A 131 0.73 -31.08 -16.53
CA ARG A 131 0.59 -30.02 -15.52
C ARG A 131 -0.37 -30.45 -14.42
N GLN A 132 0.01 -30.17 -13.17
CA GLN A 132 -0.92 -30.18 -12.05
C GLN A 132 -1.97 -29.08 -12.30
N THR A 133 -3.21 -29.47 -12.60
CA THR A 133 -4.36 -28.58 -12.84
C THR A 133 -4.47 -27.49 -11.76
N GLY A 134 -4.07 -27.81 -10.52
CA GLY A 134 -4.03 -26.88 -9.40
C GLY A 134 -3.10 -25.67 -9.57
N MET A 135 -1.95 -25.79 -10.24
CA MET A 135 -1.06 -24.62 -10.44
C MET A 135 -1.68 -23.56 -11.35
N VAL A 136 -2.44 -23.98 -12.37
CA VAL A 136 -3.11 -23.08 -13.31
C VAL A 136 -4.30 -22.41 -12.63
N THR A 137 -5.11 -23.18 -11.90
CA THR A 137 -6.25 -22.64 -11.13
C THR A 137 -5.78 -21.65 -10.06
N SER A 138 -4.75 -21.97 -9.29
CA SER A 138 -4.20 -21.05 -8.29
C SER A 138 -3.57 -19.79 -8.88
N ALA A 139 -3.05 -19.84 -10.12
CA ALA A 139 -2.58 -18.63 -10.81
C ALA A 139 -3.74 -17.72 -11.21
N ILE A 140 -4.86 -18.29 -11.70
CA ILE A 140 -6.07 -17.54 -12.02
C ILE A 140 -6.69 -16.93 -10.75
N GLU A 141 -6.78 -17.69 -9.66
CA GLU A 141 -7.26 -17.19 -8.36
C GLU A 141 -6.40 -16.03 -7.84
N LYS A 142 -5.07 -16.09 -8.02
CA LYS A 142 -4.18 -14.98 -7.66
C LYS A 142 -4.45 -13.72 -8.49
N ILE A 143 -4.73 -13.86 -9.79
CA ILE A 143 -5.10 -12.72 -10.64
C ILE A 143 -6.44 -12.16 -10.18
N GLN A 144 -7.45 -12.99 -9.94
CA GLN A 144 -8.77 -12.54 -9.50
C GLN A 144 -8.71 -11.79 -8.17
N ASN A 145 -7.95 -12.29 -7.20
CA ASN A 145 -7.94 -11.72 -5.85
C ASN A 145 -6.91 -10.59 -5.66
N ASN A 146 -5.73 -10.65 -6.28
CA ASN A 146 -4.62 -9.73 -5.96
C ASN A 146 -4.35 -8.68 -7.05
N PHE A 147 -4.87 -8.85 -8.26
CA PHE A 147 -4.61 -7.93 -9.37
C PHE A 147 -5.23 -6.56 -9.13
N ILE A 148 -6.48 -6.53 -8.67
CA ILE A 148 -7.23 -5.29 -8.45
C ILE A 148 -6.51 -4.47 -7.38
N ASP A 149 -6.23 -5.07 -6.23
CA ASP A 149 -5.58 -4.38 -5.11
C ASP A 149 -4.19 -3.85 -5.46
N SER A 150 -3.40 -4.61 -6.21
CA SER A 150 -2.04 -4.20 -6.59
C SER A 150 -2.06 -3.11 -7.66
N PHE A 151 -2.75 -3.34 -8.78
CA PHE A 151 -2.73 -2.44 -9.93
C PHE A 151 -3.53 -1.15 -9.66
N PHE A 152 -4.75 -1.26 -9.13
CA PHE A 152 -5.58 -0.10 -8.82
C PHE A 152 -5.06 0.63 -7.58
N GLY A 153 -4.54 -0.09 -6.58
CA GLY A 153 -3.85 0.54 -5.46
C GLY A 153 -2.68 1.41 -5.93
N PHE A 154 -1.87 0.92 -6.86
CA PHE A 154 -0.77 1.71 -7.42
C PHE A 154 -1.28 2.95 -8.18
N LEU A 155 -2.24 2.77 -9.08
CA LEU A 155 -2.69 3.86 -9.95
C LEU A 155 -3.50 4.93 -9.20
N PHE A 156 -4.30 4.54 -8.21
CA PHE A 156 -5.28 5.42 -7.55
C PHE A 156 -4.94 5.80 -6.10
N LEU A 157 -3.94 5.17 -5.47
CA LEU A 157 -3.44 5.57 -4.15
C LEU A 157 -2.02 6.13 -4.25
N ILE A 158 -1.09 5.43 -4.91
CA ILE A 158 0.32 5.81 -4.92
C ILE A 158 0.57 7.07 -5.78
N ILE A 159 0.11 7.09 -7.03
CA ILE A 159 0.37 8.24 -7.92
C ILE A 159 -0.16 9.58 -7.34
N PRO A 160 -1.42 9.67 -6.87
CA PRO A 160 -1.92 10.90 -6.25
C PRO A 160 -1.12 11.33 -5.03
N THR A 161 -0.79 10.40 -4.14
CA THR A 161 -0.11 10.71 -2.87
C THR A 161 1.31 11.21 -3.11
N VAL A 162 2.02 10.65 -4.09
CA VAL A 162 3.34 11.16 -4.51
C VAL A 162 3.21 12.58 -5.07
N ILE A 163 2.22 12.85 -5.91
CA ILE A 163 1.97 14.20 -6.46
C ILE A 163 1.63 15.18 -5.34
N GLU A 164 0.71 14.83 -4.43
CA GLU A 164 0.34 15.65 -3.27
C GLU A 164 1.55 15.95 -2.40
N LEU A 165 2.43 14.98 -2.19
CA LEU A 165 3.64 15.15 -1.39
C LEU A 165 4.64 16.11 -2.04
N PHE A 166 4.89 15.98 -3.34
CA PHE A 166 5.75 16.93 -4.06
C PHE A 166 5.17 18.35 -4.05
N LEU A 167 3.85 18.48 -4.22
CA LEU A 167 3.17 19.77 -4.11
C LEU A 167 3.23 20.35 -2.70
N ALA A 168 3.02 19.54 -1.66
CA ALA A 168 3.15 19.98 -0.27
C ALA A 168 4.59 20.41 0.06
N ALA A 169 5.60 19.65 -0.39
CA ALA A 169 7.00 20.02 -0.25
C ALA A 169 7.31 21.35 -0.96
N PHE A 170 6.77 21.54 -2.16
CA PHE A 170 6.90 22.78 -2.92
C PHE A 170 6.22 23.97 -2.22
N ILE A 171 5.00 23.78 -1.70
CA ILE A 171 4.28 24.78 -0.90
C ILE A 171 5.12 25.17 0.31
N LEU A 172 5.63 24.20 1.07
CA LEU A 172 6.47 24.49 2.24
C LEU A 172 7.76 25.22 1.87
N TRP A 173 8.42 24.80 0.79
CA TRP A 173 9.60 25.48 0.27
C TRP A 173 9.30 26.94 -0.09
N TYR A 174 8.23 27.18 -0.84
CA TYR A 174 7.90 28.51 -1.34
C TYR A 174 7.51 29.49 -0.21
N PHE A 175 6.75 29.03 0.79
CA PHE A 175 6.25 29.91 1.86
C PHE A 175 7.18 30.04 3.07
N TYR A 176 7.90 28.98 3.44
CA TYR A 176 8.70 28.93 4.67
C TYR A 176 10.20 28.78 4.42
N GLY A 177 10.61 28.53 3.18
CA GLY A 177 12.01 28.43 2.78
C GLY A 177 12.49 27.00 2.50
N PHE A 178 13.66 26.91 1.89
CA PHE A 178 14.21 25.67 1.32
C PHE A 178 14.28 24.50 2.30
N TRP A 179 14.65 24.76 3.55
CA TRP A 179 14.85 23.71 4.55
C TRP A 179 13.56 22.94 4.86
N TYR A 180 12.39 23.58 4.88
CA TYR A 180 11.13 22.89 5.14
C TYR A 180 10.77 21.88 4.06
N GLY A 181 10.83 22.30 2.79
CA GLY A 181 10.58 21.40 1.66
C GLY A 181 11.64 20.31 1.55
N PHE A 182 12.91 20.65 1.78
CA PHE A 182 14.03 19.70 1.73
C PHE A 182 13.91 18.60 2.80
N ILE A 183 13.65 18.97 4.06
CA ILE A 183 13.50 17.98 5.15
C ILE A 183 12.30 17.08 4.89
N LEU A 184 11.17 17.62 4.40
CA LEU A 184 9.99 16.81 4.06
C LEU A 184 10.32 15.78 2.97
N LEU A 185 11.02 16.18 1.91
CA LEU A 185 11.44 15.28 0.83
C LEU A 185 12.44 14.23 1.30
N VAL A 186 13.44 14.61 2.11
CA VAL A 186 14.42 13.67 2.66
C VAL A 186 13.74 12.65 3.58
N MET A 187 12.84 13.09 4.45
CA MET A 187 12.04 12.22 5.31
C MET A 187 11.24 11.22 4.46
N PHE A 188 10.61 11.68 3.38
CA PHE A 188 9.85 10.81 2.48
C PHE A 188 10.74 9.78 1.77
N ILE A 189 11.86 10.21 1.20
CA ILE A 189 12.81 9.32 0.50
C ILE A 189 13.37 8.27 1.48
N ALA A 190 13.76 8.69 2.68
CA ALA A 190 14.24 7.79 3.72
C ALA A 190 13.16 6.79 4.13
N PHE A 191 11.91 7.25 4.34
CA PHE A 191 10.78 6.38 4.64
C PHE A 191 10.57 5.34 3.54
N MET A 192 10.60 5.76 2.28
CA MET A 192 10.41 4.89 1.12
C MET A 192 11.50 3.82 1.05
N PHE A 193 12.75 4.21 1.26
CA PHE A 193 13.88 3.27 1.30
C PHE A 193 13.73 2.22 2.40
N VAL A 194 13.45 2.66 3.64
CA VAL A 194 13.21 1.77 4.79
C VAL A 194 11.98 0.89 4.55
N SER A 195 10.93 1.43 3.94
CA SER A 195 9.70 0.70 3.66
C SER A 195 9.90 -0.41 2.64
N ILE A 196 10.59 -0.13 1.53
CA ILE A 196 10.90 -1.15 0.51
C ILE A 196 11.80 -2.23 1.09
N LYS A 197 12.91 -1.86 1.75
CA LYS A 197 13.86 -2.82 2.33
C LYS A 197 13.24 -3.64 3.46
N GLY A 198 12.46 -3.01 4.33
CA GLY A 198 11.74 -3.67 5.41
C GLY A 198 10.71 -4.66 4.88
N ASN A 199 10.00 -4.33 3.80
CA ASN A 199 9.04 -5.23 3.16
C ASN A 199 9.73 -6.40 2.45
N GLU A 200 10.84 -6.19 1.74
CA GLU A 200 11.65 -7.27 1.17
C GLU A 200 12.08 -8.28 2.25
N TRP A 201 12.57 -7.77 3.38
CA TRP A 201 13.00 -8.60 4.50
C TRP A 201 11.83 -9.36 5.15
N SER A 202 10.70 -8.69 5.33
CA SER A 202 9.46 -9.29 5.86
C SER A 202 8.90 -10.36 4.93
N LEU A 203 8.97 -10.14 3.61
CA LEU A 203 8.50 -11.07 2.60
C LEU A 203 9.27 -12.39 2.65
N PHE A 204 10.60 -12.33 2.78
CA PHE A 204 11.43 -13.53 2.91
C PHE A 204 11.04 -14.35 4.14
N ALA A 205 10.89 -13.70 5.30
CA ALA A 205 10.51 -14.38 6.54
C ALA A 205 9.09 -14.99 6.46
N ARG A 206 8.13 -14.29 5.83
CA ARG A 206 6.78 -14.82 5.58
C ARG A 206 6.79 -16.01 4.63
N ALA A 207 7.64 -16.00 3.60
CA ALA A 207 7.76 -17.13 2.69
C ALA A 207 8.28 -18.39 3.40
N GLU A 208 9.26 -18.24 4.29
CA GLU A 208 9.77 -19.34 5.13
C GLU A 208 8.68 -19.87 6.09
N SER A 209 7.97 -18.95 6.74
CA SER A 209 6.82 -19.26 7.62
C SER A 209 5.70 -20.01 6.88
N ASN A 210 5.32 -19.56 5.67
CA ASN A 210 4.28 -20.20 4.87
C ASN A 210 4.65 -21.64 4.48
N LYS A 211 5.92 -21.90 4.17
CA LYS A 211 6.41 -23.26 3.90
C LYS A 211 6.29 -24.15 5.13
N ALA A 212 6.69 -23.64 6.30
CA ALA A 212 6.56 -24.37 7.55
C ALA A 212 5.09 -24.63 7.93
N HIS A 213 4.22 -23.66 7.67
CA HIS A 213 2.78 -23.83 7.84
C HIS A 213 2.23 -24.94 6.94
N ALA A 214 2.50 -24.89 5.64
CA ALA A 214 2.06 -25.91 4.70
C ALA A 214 2.59 -27.32 5.06
N HIS A 215 3.85 -27.41 5.45
CA HIS A 215 4.46 -28.67 5.92
C HIS A 215 3.77 -29.21 7.18
N SER A 216 3.47 -28.34 8.16
CA SER A 216 2.76 -28.75 9.38
C SER A 216 1.34 -29.25 9.09
N SER A 217 0.61 -28.57 8.20
CA SER A 217 -0.73 -29.00 7.80
C SER A 217 -0.71 -30.34 7.07
N ALA A 218 0.27 -30.55 6.18
CA ALA A 218 0.45 -31.83 5.49
C ALA A 218 0.77 -32.96 6.48
N ALA A 219 1.66 -32.73 7.45
CA ALA A 219 2.00 -33.73 8.46
C ALA A 219 0.81 -34.09 9.36
N PHE A 220 -0.03 -33.11 9.74
CA PHE A 220 -1.26 -33.38 10.49
C PHE A 220 -2.24 -34.24 9.70
N LEU A 221 -2.46 -33.92 8.42
CA LEU A 221 -3.34 -34.70 7.55
C LEU A 221 -2.83 -36.13 7.38
N ASP A 222 -1.53 -36.32 7.19
CA ASP A 222 -0.91 -37.64 7.07
C ASP A 222 -1.15 -38.53 8.31
N ILE A 223 -0.99 -37.98 9.51
CA ILE A 223 -1.24 -38.71 10.77
C ILE A 223 -2.72 -39.09 10.88
N LEU A 224 -3.65 -38.20 10.53
CA LEU A 224 -5.09 -38.46 10.60
C LEU A 224 -5.54 -39.50 9.57
N LEU A 225 -4.99 -39.46 8.36
CA LEU A 225 -5.27 -40.44 7.31
C LEU A 225 -4.74 -41.84 7.69
N ASN A 226 -3.60 -41.90 8.38
CA ASN A 226 -2.97 -43.16 8.80
C ASN A 226 -3.24 -43.52 10.27
N TYR A 227 -4.31 -42.97 10.87
CA TYR A 227 -4.62 -43.14 12.29
C TYR A 227 -4.73 -44.62 12.71
N THR A 228 -5.32 -45.45 11.87
CA THR A 228 -5.46 -46.90 12.14
C THR A 228 -4.11 -47.58 12.24
N THR A 229 -3.17 -47.29 11.34
CA THR A 229 -1.80 -47.81 11.38
C THR A 229 -1.08 -47.39 12.66
N VAL A 230 -1.22 -46.13 13.07
CA VAL A 230 -0.63 -45.63 14.32
C VAL A 230 -1.16 -46.43 15.52
N LYS A 231 -2.47 -46.71 15.56
CA LYS A 231 -3.09 -47.55 16.59
C LYS A 231 -2.67 -49.01 16.55
N TYR A 232 -2.54 -49.60 15.36
CA TYR A 232 -2.09 -50.99 15.22
C TYR A 232 -0.69 -51.21 15.78
N PHE A 233 0.20 -50.23 15.66
CA PHE A 233 1.59 -50.32 16.13
C PHE A 233 1.83 -49.69 17.51
N ASN A 234 0.79 -49.19 18.20
CA ASN A 234 0.92 -48.44 19.47
C ASN A 234 1.99 -47.33 19.41
N ASN A 235 2.05 -46.60 18.29
CA ASN A 235 3.12 -45.64 18.01
C ASN A 235 2.70 -44.18 18.26
N GLU A 236 1.67 -43.95 19.09
CA GLU A 236 1.11 -42.62 19.33
C GLU A 236 2.12 -41.64 19.91
N GLU A 237 2.95 -42.08 20.85
CA GLU A 237 3.98 -41.24 21.47
C GLU A 237 5.05 -40.82 20.46
N HIS A 238 5.40 -41.71 19.53
CA HIS A 238 6.33 -41.40 18.45
C HIS A 238 5.76 -40.34 17.51
N GLU A 239 4.52 -40.51 17.05
CA GLU A 239 3.86 -39.54 16.18
C GLU A 239 3.59 -38.21 16.88
N TYR A 240 3.26 -38.22 18.17
CA TYR A 240 3.18 -37.02 18.99
C TYR A 240 4.51 -36.26 19.01
N ASN A 241 5.61 -36.96 19.30
CA ASN A 241 6.94 -36.35 19.34
C ASN A 241 7.40 -35.85 17.96
N ARG A 242 7.06 -36.56 16.88
CA ARG A 242 7.28 -36.13 15.48
C ARG A 242 6.51 -34.84 15.19
N CYS A 243 5.23 -34.80 15.53
CA CYS A 243 4.37 -33.63 15.35
C CYS A 243 4.86 -32.44 16.18
N ASN A 244 5.23 -32.66 17.44
CA ASN A 244 5.76 -31.63 18.32
C ASN A 244 6.98 -30.94 17.71
N LYS A 245 7.96 -31.70 17.17
CA LYS A 245 9.14 -31.12 16.49
C LYS A 245 8.77 -30.25 15.28
N ILE A 246 7.80 -30.69 14.49
CA ILE A 246 7.29 -29.92 13.33
C ILE A 246 6.62 -28.64 13.81
N LEU A 247 5.80 -28.72 14.85
CA LEU A 247 5.10 -27.57 15.42
C LEU A 247 6.06 -26.57 16.09
N THR A 248 7.10 -27.02 16.79
CA THR A 248 8.14 -26.14 17.33
C THR A 248 8.87 -25.38 16.22
N THR A 249 9.11 -26.04 15.08
CA THR A 249 9.72 -25.37 13.91
C THR A 249 8.78 -24.33 13.32
N ARG A 250 7.50 -24.68 13.17
CA ARG A 250 6.44 -23.76 12.74
C ARG A 250 6.33 -22.55 13.68
N GLU A 251 6.30 -22.77 14.98
CA GLU A 251 6.23 -21.72 16.01
C GLU A 251 7.39 -20.73 15.86
N LYS A 252 8.63 -21.23 15.80
CA LYS A 252 9.83 -20.38 15.63
C LYS A 252 9.76 -19.54 14.35
N LEU A 253 9.36 -20.14 13.23
CA LEU A 253 9.34 -19.46 11.93
C LEU A 253 8.19 -18.45 11.80
N ILE A 254 7.01 -18.77 12.33
CA ILE A 254 5.89 -17.81 12.38
C ILE A 254 6.25 -16.63 13.28
N SER A 255 6.76 -16.89 14.48
CA SER A 255 7.17 -15.83 15.42
C SER A 255 8.25 -14.94 14.81
N LYS A 256 9.25 -15.53 14.16
CA LYS A 256 10.28 -14.78 13.41
C LYS A 256 9.65 -13.91 12.33
N ALA A 257 8.72 -14.42 11.51
CA ALA A 257 8.06 -13.63 10.47
C ALA A 257 7.27 -12.43 11.01
N VAL A 258 6.59 -12.61 12.15
CA VAL A 258 5.87 -11.52 12.83
C VAL A 258 6.85 -10.49 13.37
N ILE A 259 7.87 -10.91 14.12
CA ILE A 259 8.90 -10.02 14.68
C ILE A 259 9.58 -9.20 13.58
N HIS A 260 9.96 -9.82 12.47
CA HIS A 260 10.55 -9.11 11.33
C HIS A 260 9.60 -8.05 10.74
N SER A 261 8.31 -8.39 10.61
CA SER A 261 7.29 -7.47 10.10
C SER A 261 7.12 -6.25 11.03
N GLU A 262 7.09 -6.48 12.34
CA GLU A 262 6.95 -5.41 13.33
C GLU A 262 8.23 -4.58 13.48
N LEU A 263 9.41 -5.19 13.41
CA LEU A 263 10.68 -4.44 13.39
C LEU A 263 10.76 -3.50 12.17
N ALA A 264 10.32 -3.95 11.00
CA ALA A 264 10.24 -3.10 9.82
C ALA A 264 9.28 -1.91 10.04
N ARG A 265 8.12 -2.15 10.67
CA ARG A 265 7.16 -1.09 11.03
C ARG A 265 7.76 -0.10 12.03
N VAL A 266 8.50 -0.56 13.04
CA VAL A 266 9.17 0.31 14.01
C VAL A 266 10.21 1.19 13.32
N LEU A 267 11.03 0.63 12.42
CA LEU A 267 12.01 1.43 11.66
C LEU A 267 11.35 2.50 10.77
N GLN A 268 10.22 2.17 10.15
CA GLN A 268 9.41 3.15 9.41
C GLN A 268 8.92 4.28 10.33
N LEU A 269 8.35 3.94 11.48
CA LEU A 269 7.86 4.92 12.47
C LEU A 269 8.99 5.78 13.04
N LEU A 270 10.15 5.21 13.31
CA LEU A 270 11.34 5.96 13.74
C LEU A 270 11.78 6.98 12.67
N THR A 271 11.71 6.61 11.40
CA THR A 271 12.09 7.50 10.29
C THR A 271 11.12 8.69 10.19
N VAL A 272 9.81 8.43 10.24
CA VAL A 272 8.79 9.49 10.26
C VAL A 272 8.91 10.34 11.51
N GLY A 273 9.08 9.73 12.68
CA GLY A 273 9.23 10.41 13.96
C GLY A 273 10.43 11.35 13.96
N ALA A 274 11.59 10.89 13.50
CA ALA A 274 12.79 11.71 13.39
C ALA A 274 12.58 12.91 12.44
N GLY A 275 11.95 12.68 11.28
CA GLY A 275 11.66 13.76 10.33
C GLY A 275 10.66 14.78 10.88
N LEU A 276 9.59 14.31 11.51
CA LEU A 276 8.60 15.15 12.20
C LEU A 276 9.27 15.98 13.29
N THR A 277 10.04 15.36 14.19
CA THR A 277 10.76 16.07 15.26
C THR A 277 11.71 17.11 14.69
N THR A 278 12.44 16.80 13.61
CA THR A 278 13.35 17.76 12.97
C THR A 278 12.60 18.97 12.41
N LEU A 279 11.50 18.75 11.68
CA LEU A 279 10.65 19.83 11.14
C LEU A 279 10.03 20.68 12.25
N MET A 280 9.53 20.04 13.31
CA MET A 280 8.93 20.74 14.44
C MET A 280 9.97 21.56 15.20
N LEU A 281 11.19 21.04 15.41
CA LEU A 281 12.29 21.80 16.03
C LEU A 281 12.66 23.03 15.21
N LEU A 282 12.76 22.90 13.89
CA LEU A 282 13.02 24.04 12.99
C LEU A 282 11.89 25.08 13.06
N ALA A 283 10.63 24.65 12.96
CA ALA A 283 9.46 25.51 13.09
C ALA A 283 9.37 26.22 14.45
N SER A 284 9.68 25.52 15.55
CA SER A 284 9.72 26.11 16.88
C SER A 284 10.85 27.13 17.02
N TYR A 285 12.03 26.83 16.48
CA TYR A 285 13.17 27.76 16.51
C TYR A 285 12.87 29.04 15.73
N GLU A 286 12.33 28.94 14.52
CA GLU A 286 11.91 30.10 13.73
C GLU A 286 10.71 30.85 14.35
N GLY A 287 9.82 30.12 15.04
CA GLY A 287 8.74 30.71 15.80
C GLY A 287 9.23 31.58 16.96
N LEU A 288 10.29 31.16 17.67
CA LEU A 288 10.93 31.98 18.71
C LEU A 288 11.60 33.25 18.15
N GLN A 289 12.01 33.23 16.88
CA GLN A 289 12.56 34.40 16.19
C GLN A 289 11.49 35.34 15.63
N GLY A 290 10.22 34.93 15.65
CA GLY A 290 9.11 35.69 15.06
C GLY A 290 9.01 35.58 13.54
N ASN A 291 9.74 34.66 12.90
CA ASN A 291 9.68 34.44 11.45
C ASN A 291 8.43 33.63 11.05
N ILE A 292 7.88 32.84 11.98
CA ILE A 292 6.79 31.90 11.76
C ILE A 292 5.76 32.06 12.90
N ASN A 293 4.47 32.07 12.56
CA ASN A 293 3.40 32.15 13.55
C ASN A 293 2.98 30.77 14.06
N ILE A 294 2.24 30.73 15.17
CA ILE A 294 1.70 29.48 15.72
C ILE A 294 0.75 28.77 14.73
N SER A 295 0.09 29.54 13.86
CA SER A 295 -0.78 29.04 12.80
C SER A 295 -0.01 28.32 11.68
N ASP A 296 1.21 28.77 11.40
CA ASP A 296 2.12 28.14 10.44
C ASP A 296 2.70 26.84 10.98
N PHE A 297 3.08 26.83 12.27
CA PHE A 297 3.52 25.61 12.95
C PHE A 297 2.48 24.48 12.83
N ILE A 298 1.20 24.80 13.05
CA ILE A 298 0.10 23.83 12.93
C ILE A 298 -0.06 23.35 11.49
N LEU A 299 0.09 24.22 10.49
CA LEU A 299 0.05 23.82 9.08
C LEU A 299 1.17 22.87 8.69
N ILE A 300 2.40 23.15 9.11
CA ILE A 300 3.55 22.28 8.83
C ILE A 300 3.30 20.90 9.46
N ASN A 301 2.82 20.87 10.70
CA ASN A 301 2.48 19.62 11.37
C ASN A 301 1.35 18.86 10.66
N ALA A 302 0.30 19.56 10.23
CA ALA A 302 -0.82 18.97 9.51
C ALA A 302 -0.40 18.31 8.20
N TYR A 303 0.48 18.96 7.42
CA TYR A 303 1.03 18.35 6.21
C TYR A 303 1.83 17.08 6.51
N VAL A 304 2.69 17.08 7.53
CA VAL A 304 3.45 15.87 7.89
C VAL A 304 2.52 14.71 8.27
N LEU A 305 1.53 14.96 9.14
CA LEU A 305 0.61 13.93 9.63
C LEU A 305 -0.29 13.37 8.51
N GLN A 306 -0.71 14.20 7.57
CA GLN A 306 -1.55 13.81 6.44
C GLN A 306 -0.93 12.68 5.60
N PHE A 307 0.41 12.68 5.47
CA PHE A 307 1.11 11.72 4.63
C PHE A 307 1.41 10.39 5.33
N ILE A 308 1.34 10.29 6.66
CA ILE A 308 1.73 9.08 7.40
C ILE A 308 0.93 7.85 6.96
N THR A 309 -0.39 7.96 6.92
CA THR A 309 -1.29 6.85 6.57
C THR A 309 -1.06 6.35 5.14
N PRO A 310 -1.13 7.18 4.08
CA PRO A 310 -0.91 6.70 2.71
C PRO A 310 0.49 6.12 2.50
N LEU A 311 1.52 6.68 3.15
CA LEU A 311 2.87 6.14 3.10
C LEU A 311 2.97 4.72 3.68
N SER A 312 2.26 4.43 4.78
CA SER A 312 2.27 3.09 5.37
C SER A 312 1.72 2.01 4.43
N LEU A 313 0.76 2.39 3.56
CA LEU A 313 0.18 1.51 2.55
C LEU A 313 1.05 1.36 1.31
N PHE A 314 1.92 2.35 1.02
CA PHE A 314 2.81 2.33 -0.13
C PHE A 314 3.64 1.05 -0.18
N GLY A 315 4.30 0.70 0.93
CA GLY A 315 5.22 -0.44 0.96
C GLY A 315 4.54 -1.78 0.62
N LEU A 316 3.30 -1.96 1.10
CA LEU A 316 2.49 -3.14 0.82
C LEU A 316 2.08 -3.20 -0.65
N ILE A 317 1.52 -2.11 -1.19
CA ILE A 317 1.05 -2.06 -2.58
C ILE A 317 2.23 -2.20 -3.55
N PHE A 318 3.37 -1.56 -3.25
CA PHE A 318 4.57 -1.65 -4.07
C PHE A 318 5.13 -3.08 -4.12
N SER A 319 5.25 -3.74 -2.95
CA SER A 319 5.70 -5.14 -2.88
C SER A 319 4.73 -6.11 -3.56
N ASN A 320 3.43 -5.93 -3.37
CA ASN A 320 2.40 -6.76 -4.01
C ASN A 320 2.41 -6.57 -5.53
N SER A 321 2.59 -5.34 -6.01
CA SER A 321 2.73 -5.04 -7.43
C SER A 321 3.93 -5.77 -8.02
N LEU A 322 5.12 -5.67 -7.39
CA LEU A 322 6.30 -6.41 -7.84
C LEU A 322 6.07 -7.93 -7.89
N GLN A 323 5.43 -8.50 -6.86
CA GLN A 323 5.15 -9.94 -6.82
C GLN A 323 4.10 -10.39 -7.84
N ALA A 324 3.06 -9.59 -8.07
CA ALA A 324 2.06 -9.87 -9.09
C ALA A 324 2.71 -9.89 -10.49
N PHE A 325 3.68 -9.02 -10.74
CA PHE A 325 4.35 -8.94 -12.04
C PHE A 325 5.46 -9.99 -12.23
N VAL A 326 6.12 -10.46 -11.18
CA VAL A 326 7.17 -11.50 -11.26
C VAL A 326 6.59 -12.91 -11.38
N ASN A 327 5.37 -13.14 -10.88
CA ASN A 327 4.73 -14.46 -10.86
C ASN A 327 3.78 -14.73 -12.04
N ILE A 328 3.82 -13.90 -13.09
CA ILE A 328 3.08 -14.08 -14.36
C ILE A 328 4.09 -14.32 -15.47
#